data_AF-A0A8K0DGI1-F1
#
_entry.id   AF-A0A8K0DGI1-F1
#
_cell.length_a   1.000
_cell.length_b   1.000
_cell.length_c   1.000
_cell.angle_alpha   90.00
_cell.angle_beta   90.00
_cell.angle_gamma   90.00
#
_symmetry.space_group_name_H-M   'P 1'
#
loop_
_entity.id
_entity.type
_entity.pdbx_description
1 polymer ?
#
loop_
_entity_poly.entity_id
_entity_poly.type
_entity_poly.pdbx_seq_one_letter_code
_entity_poly.pdbx_strand_id
1 'polypeptide(L)'
;MLKTGKKSLYVFDRDGHHYQVAPPCVLDFYVHESRQRTGLGKQLFEHMLQKEKVEPVKLAVDRPSDKLLSFLNKHYGLNNALRQMNNYVVFDGFFPEAQEKDVNGDGGGSVSGSPSRSKQAANGLQQNFASPYGRYGAPRPPCSMGQIIHNQSPVQSNEPSGPQIASQ
;
A
#
# COMPACT_ATOMS: atom_id res chain seq x y z
N MET A 1 -13.72 -24.66 7.56
CA MET A 1 -12.32 -24.26 7.77
C MET A 1 -12.19 -22.77 7.52
N LEU A 2 -11.48 -22.05 8.39
CA LEU A 2 -11.17 -20.63 8.23
C LEU A 2 -9.69 -20.44 8.60
N LYS A 3 -8.92 -19.85 7.68
CA LYS A 3 -7.49 -19.57 7.86
C LYS A 3 -7.27 -18.06 7.84
N THR A 4 -6.65 -17.56 8.89
CA THR A 4 -6.27 -16.15 9.03
C THR A 4 -4.77 -16.00 9.27
N GLY A 5 -4.26 -14.79 9.06
CA GLY A 5 -2.87 -14.45 9.41
C GLY A 5 -2.55 -12.99 9.09
N LYS A 6 -1.54 -12.44 9.77
CA LYS A 6 -1.06 -11.08 9.48
C LYS A 6 -0.19 -11.08 8.22
N LYS A 7 -0.37 -10.08 7.35
CA LYS A 7 0.44 -9.89 6.15
C LYS A 7 0.88 -8.44 6.05
N SER A 8 2.13 -8.22 5.64
CA SER A 8 2.61 -6.89 5.28
C SER A 8 2.10 -6.57 3.87
N LEU A 9 1.23 -5.57 3.76
CA LEU A 9 0.56 -5.17 2.54
C LEU A 9 0.83 -3.71 2.22
N TYR A 10 0.99 -3.42 0.94
CA TYR A 10 0.90 -2.08 0.39
C TYR A 10 -0.49 -1.95 -0.25
N VAL A 11 -1.29 -1.03 0.26
CA VAL A 11 -2.69 -0.81 -0.16
C VAL A 11 -2.92 0.68 -0.39
N PHE A 12 -3.94 1.01 -1.19
CA PHE A 12 -4.32 2.37 -1.50
C PHE A 12 -5.81 2.61 -1.20
N ASP A 13 -6.12 3.83 -0.75
CA ASP A 13 -7.48 4.30 -0.53
C ASP A 13 -8.15 4.77 -1.83
N ARG A 14 -9.36 5.33 -1.75
CA ARG A 14 -10.07 5.85 -2.94
C ARG A 14 -9.44 7.11 -3.52
N ASP A 15 -8.75 7.88 -2.70
CA ASP A 15 -8.07 9.11 -3.11
C ASP A 15 -6.69 8.83 -3.73
N GLY A 16 -6.24 7.57 -3.68
CA GLY A 16 -4.97 7.10 -4.21
C GLY A 16 -3.80 7.20 -3.23
N HIS A 17 -4.03 7.54 -1.96
CA HIS A 17 -2.98 7.52 -0.95
C HIS A 17 -2.56 6.09 -0.63
N HIS A 18 -1.24 5.88 -0.56
CA HIS A 18 -0.65 4.58 -0.30
C HIS A 18 -0.31 4.39 1.18
N TYR A 19 -0.61 3.20 1.69
CA TYR A 19 -0.35 2.79 3.06
C TYR A 19 0.40 1.47 3.09
N GLN A 20 1.44 1.41 3.92
CA GLN A 20 2.08 0.17 4.30
C GLN A 20 1.56 -0.27 5.67
N VAL A 21 0.86 -1.40 5.70
CA VAL A 21 0.16 -1.90 6.88
C VAL A 21 0.38 -3.40 7.07
N ALA A 22 0.18 -3.89 8.30
CA ALA A 22 0.24 -5.30 8.63
C ALA A 22 -1.09 -5.85 9.18
N PRO A 23 -2.20 -5.80 8.42
CA PRO A 23 -3.53 -6.16 8.91
C PRO A 23 -3.68 -7.68 9.11
N PRO A 24 -4.62 -8.10 9.98
CA PRO A 24 -5.14 -9.46 9.94
C PRO A 24 -5.85 -9.71 8.61
N CYS A 25 -5.53 -10.86 8.01
CA CYS A 25 -6.03 -11.23 6.70
C CYS A 25 -6.82 -12.53 6.75
N VAL A 26 -7.91 -12.60 5.98
CA VAL A 26 -8.60 -13.85 5.66
C VAL A 26 -7.93 -14.46 4.44
N LEU A 27 -7.33 -15.64 4.63
CA LEU A 27 -6.49 -16.31 3.62
C LEU A 27 -7.18 -17.51 2.97
N ASP A 28 -8.09 -18.16 3.68
CA ASP A 28 -8.90 -19.25 3.14
C ASP A 28 -10.18 -19.39 3.97
N PHE A 29 -11.30 -19.62 3.30
CA PHE A 29 -12.58 -19.81 3.96
C PHE A 29 -13.45 -20.78 3.19
N TYR A 30 -13.69 -21.93 3.80
CA TYR A 30 -14.40 -23.03 3.18
C TYR A 30 -15.41 -23.66 4.14
N VAL A 31 -16.62 -23.85 3.62
CA VAL A 31 -17.69 -24.64 4.24
C VAL A 31 -18.12 -25.65 3.19
N HIS A 32 -18.14 -26.94 3.58
CA HIS A 32 -18.55 -28.03 2.70
C HIS A 32 -19.92 -27.76 2.09
N GLU A 33 -20.09 -28.09 0.81
CA GLU A 33 -21.21 -27.71 -0.05
C GLU A 33 -22.55 -28.11 0.57
N SER A 34 -22.64 -29.33 1.12
CA SER A 34 -23.84 -29.85 1.79
C SER A 34 -24.29 -29.06 3.03
N ARG A 35 -23.44 -28.15 3.53
CA ARG A 35 -23.70 -27.33 4.72
C ARG A 35 -23.60 -25.83 4.43
N GLN A 36 -23.39 -25.42 3.18
CA GLN A 36 -23.42 -24.00 2.82
C GLN A 36 -24.81 -23.41 3.09
N ARG A 37 -24.86 -22.10 3.39
CA ARG A 37 -26.11 -21.36 3.70
C ARG A 37 -26.87 -21.80 4.97
N THR A 38 -26.30 -22.66 5.81
CA THR A 38 -26.88 -23.09 7.11
C THR A 38 -26.46 -22.24 8.31
N GLY A 39 -25.65 -21.18 8.09
CA GLY A 39 -25.16 -20.30 9.15
C GLY A 39 -23.80 -20.65 9.75
N LEU A 40 -23.26 -21.85 9.48
CA LEU A 40 -21.94 -22.28 9.99
C LEU A 40 -20.81 -21.33 9.61
N GLY A 41 -20.87 -20.74 8.41
CA GLY A 41 -19.87 -19.77 7.98
C GLY A 41 -19.81 -18.53 8.88
N LYS A 42 -20.99 -18.03 9.32
CA LYS A 42 -21.09 -16.89 10.25
C LYS A 42 -20.51 -17.26 11.62
N GLN A 43 -20.85 -18.44 12.13
CA GLN A 43 -20.33 -18.91 13.42
C GLN A 43 -18.80 -19.02 13.43
N LEU A 44 -18.21 -19.58 12.37
CA LEU A 44 -16.75 -19.66 12.22
C LEU A 44 -16.12 -18.27 12.18
N PHE A 45 -16.71 -17.35 11.42
CA PHE A 45 -16.17 -16.01 11.25
C PHE A 45 -16.31 -15.17 12.52
N GLU A 46 -17.44 -15.24 13.22
CA GLU A 46 -17.65 -14.58 14.52
C GLU A 46 -16.66 -15.06 15.58
N HIS A 47 -16.42 -16.38 15.64
CA HIS A 47 -15.44 -16.93 16.57
C HIS A 47 -14.03 -16.38 16.27
N MET A 48 -13.66 -16.25 14.99
CA MET A 48 -12.40 -15.64 14.59
C MET A 48 -12.31 -14.17 15.00
N LEU A 49 -13.36 -13.37 14.77
CA LEU A 49 -13.39 -11.96 15.15
C LEU A 49 -13.26 -11.77 16.67
N GLN A 50 -13.95 -12.60 17.46
CA GLN A 50 -13.88 -12.56 18.93
C GLN A 50 -12.47 -12.92 19.44
N LYS A 51 -11.85 -13.95 18.84
CA LYS A 51 -10.52 -14.41 19.23
C LYS A 51 -9.44 -13.39 18.87
N GLU A 52 -9.51 -12.80 17.68
CA GLU A 52 -8.54 -11.82 17.19
C GLU A 52 -8.81 -10.40 17.69
N LYS A 53 -10.00 -10.15 18.28
CA LYS A 53 -10.46 -8.84 18.77
C LYS A 53 -10.34 -7.76 17.69
N VAL A 54 -10.80 -8.08 16.49
CA VAL A 54 -10.73 -7.21 15.32
C VAL A 54 -12.12 -6.98 14.77
N GLU A 55 -12.35 -5.78 14.26
CA GLU A 55 -13.57 -5.46 13.54
C GLU A 55 -13.51 -5.99 12.10
N PRO A 56 -14.63 -6.47 11.53
CA PRO A 56 -14.67 -6.98 10.16
C PRO A 56 -14.09 -6.03 9.11
N VAL A 57 -14.30 -4.73 9.30
CA VAL A 57 -13.85 -3.67 8.38
C VAL A 57 -12.32 -3.52 8.32
N LYS A 58 -11.62 -3.90 9.39
CA LYS A 58 -10.15 -3.84 9.49
C LYS A 58 -9.45 -5.08 8.93
N LEU A 59 -10.20 -6.04 8.38
CA LEU A 59 -9.66 -7.23 7.73
C LEU A 59 -9.33 -6.96 6.27
N ALA A 60 -8.22 -7.53 5.80
CA ALA A 60 -7.95 -7.66 4.38
C ALA A 60 -8.31 -9.09 3.91
N VAL A 61 -8.86 -9.23 2.71
CA VAL A 61 -9.28 -10.55 2.20
C VAL A 61 -8.48 -10.90 0.95
N ASP A 62 -7.81 -12.05 0.97
CA ASP A 62 -7.02 -12.54 -0.16
C ASP A 62 -7.92 -13.19 -1.21
N ARG A 63 -7.94 -12.65 -2.43
CA ARG A 63 -8.68 -13.20 -3.59
C ARG A 63 -10.11 -13.67 -3.25
N PRO A 64 -10.98 -12.79 -2.72
CA PRO A 64 -12.32 -13.20 -2.32
C PRO A 64 -13.14 -13.69 -3.52
N SER A 65 -13.88 -14.78 -3.31
CA SER A 65 -14.94 -15.21 -4.22
C SER A 65 -16.18 -14.33 -4.09
N ASP A 66 -17.05 -14.32 -5.10
CA ASP A 66 -18.30 -13.55 -5.05
C ASP A 66 -19.23 -14.03 -3.92
N LYS A 67 -19.19 -15.33 -3.59
CA LYS A 67 -19.90 -15.90 -2.44
C LYS A 67 -19.41 -15.29 -1.13
N LEU A 68 -18.09 -15.06 -1.00
CA LEU A 68 -17.50 -14.45 0.19
C LEU A 68 -17.82 -12.95 0.27
N LEU A 69 -17.70 -12.21 -0.83
CA LEU A 69 -18.09 -10.79 -0.87
C LEU A 69 -19.57 -10.61 -0.48
N SER A 70 -20.46 -11.46 -1.02
CA SER A 70 -21.89 -11.45 -0.66
C SER A 70 -22.13 -11.81 0.80
N PHE A 71 -21.34 -12.74 1.36
CA PHE A 71 -21.41 -13.11 2.77
C PHE A 71 -21.01 -11.94 3.68
N LEU A 72 -19.92 -11.23 3.34
CA LEU A 72 -19.42 -10.09 4.11
C LEU A 72 -20.40 -8.92 4.10
N ASN A 73 -20.97 -8.60 2.93
CA ASN A 73 -22.01 -7.58 2.81
C ASN A 73 -23.25 -7.96 3.65
N LYS A 74 -23.78 -9.18 3.49
CA LYS A 74 -24.99 -9.63 4.20
C LYS A 74 -24.86 -9.62 5.72
N HIS A 75 -23.71 -10.05 6.26
CA HIS A 75 -23.57 -10.29 7.70
C HIS A 75 -22.85 -9.17 8.46
N TYR A 76 -22.02 -8.38 7.78
CA TYR A 76 -21.20 -7.35 8.41
C TYR A 76 -21.39 -5.96 7.76
N GLY A 77 -22.28 -5.83 6.79
CA GLY A 77 -22.52 -4.55 6.11
C GLY A 77 -21.32 -4.06 5.33
N LEU A 78 -20.37 -4.93 4.99
CA LEU A 78 -19.17 -4.56 4.22
C LEU A 78 -19.55 -4.44 2.74
N ASN A 79 -20.08 -3.28 2.39
CA ASN A 79 -20.26 -2.84 1.02
C ASN A 79 -18.98 -2.16 0.50
N ASN A 80 -18.94 -1.86 -0.80
CA ASN A 80 -17.84 -1.08 -1.40
C ASN A 80 -16.45 -1.71 -1.28
N ALA A 81 -16.28 -2.91 -1.83
CA ALA A 81 -14.98 -3.57 -1.91
C ALA A 81 -13.97 -2.77 -2.76
N LEU A 82 -12.83 -2.42 -2.16
CA LEU A 82 -11.69 -1.79 -2.82
C LEU A 82 -10.68 -2.87 -3.23
N ARG A 83 -10.67 -3.22 -4.52
CA ARG A 83 -9.72 -4.18 -5.09
C ARG A 83 -8.34 -3.54 -5.24
N GLN A 84 -7.36 -4.18 -4.63
CA GLN A 84 -5.97 -3.75 -4.60
C GLN A 84 -5.15 -4.46 -5.69
N MET A 85 -4.00 -3.91 -6.07
CA MET A 85 -3.12 -4.49 -7.10
C MET A 85 -2.53 -5.85 -6.71
N ASN A 86 -2.38 -6.11 -5.41
CA ASN A 86 -1.84 -7.36 -4.86
C ASN A 86 -2.89 -8.47 -4.72
N ASN A 87 -4.06 -8.35 -5.38
CA ASN A 87 -5.23 -9.25 -5.31
C ASN A 87 -5.97 -9.28 -3.96
N TYR A 88 -5.60 -8.42 -3.00
CA TYR A 88 -6.37 -8.26 -1.78
C TYR A 88 -7.56 -7.34 -2.02
N VAL A 89 -8.58 -7.53 -1.19
CA VAL A 89 -9.71 -6.61 -1.07
C VAL A 89 -9.74 -6.07 0.34
N VAL A 90 -9.88 -4.74 0.43
CA VAL A 90 -10.15 -4.00 1.66
C VAL A 90 -11.47 -3.24 1.52
N PHE A 91 -12.02 -2.74 2.60
CA PHE A 91 -13.32 -2.05 2.61
C PHE A 91 -13.18 -0.61 3.10
N ASP A 92 -14.19 0.21 2.82
CA ASP A 92 -14.27 1.57 3.37
C ASP A 92 -14.24 1.51 4.90
N GLY A 93 -13.41 2.33 5.55
CA GLY A 93 -13.15 2.26 6.99
C GLY A 93 -11.99 1.32 7.38
N PHE A 94 -11.32 0.68 6.43
CA PHE A 94 -10.09 -0.07 6.68
C PHE A 94 -8.94 0.86 7.12
N PHE A 95 -8.74 1.95 6.38
CA PHE A 95 -7.67 2.92 6.59
C PHE A 95 -7.88 3.72 7.89
N PRO A 96 -6.80 4.22 8.52
CA PRO A 96 -6.94 5.17 9.62
C PRO A 96 -7.60 6.45 9.10
N GLU A 97 -8.57 6.97 9.85
CA GLU A 97 -9.06 8.34 9.60
C GLU A 97 -7.86 9.29 9.74
N ALA A 98 -7.69 10.18 8.77
CA ALA A 98 -6.72 11.24 8.90
C ALA A 98 -7.10 12.05 10.15
N GLN A 99 -6.35 11.90 11.24
CA GLN A 99 -6.49 12.77 12.39
C GLN A 99 -6.22 14.19 11.88
N GLU A 100 -7.27 14.98 11.71
CA GLU A 100 -7.14 16.42 11.61
C GLU A 100 -6.39 16.85 12.87
N LYS A 101 -5.14 17.26 12.71
CA LYS A 101 -4.40 17.89 13.79
C LYS A 101 -5.14 19.19 14.08
N ASP A 102 -5.77 19.27 15.25
CA ASP A 102 -6.42 20.47 15.73
C ASP A 102 -5.54 21.71 15.50
N VAL A 103 -5.97 22.59 14.61
CA VAL A 103 -5.44 23.95 14.49
C VAL A 103 -6.01 24.74 15.67
N ASN A 104 -5.33 24.70 16.81
CA ASN A 104 -5.71 25.48 17.99
C ASN A 104 -5.15 26.91 17.87
N GLY A 105 -6.05 27.87 17.70
CA GLY A 105 -5.81 29.30 17.86
C GLY A 105 -6.44 29.85 19.16
N ASP A 106 -5.56 30.39 20.01
CA ASP A 106 -5.72 31.51 20.97
C ASP A 106 -6.41 31.34 22.36
N GLY A 107 -5.70 31.81 23.40
CA GLY A 107 -6.30 32.36 24.64
C GLY A 107 -5.86 31.84 26.03
N GLY A 108 -4.76 32.35 26.61
CA GLY A 108 -4.75 32.79 28.04
C GLY A 108 -4.15 31.91 29.18
N GLY A 109 -2.83 31.98 29.38
CA GLY A 109 -2.12 32.30 30.66
C GLY A 109 -2.24 31.45 31.94
N SER A 110 -1.11 30.84 32.38
CA SER A 110 -0.54 31.02 33.74
C SER A 110 0.91 30.48 33.84
N VAL A 111 1.74 31.27 34.52
CA VAL A 111 3.21 31.21 34.61
C VAL A 111 3.66 30.38 35.81
N SER A 112 4.73 29.58 35.67
CA SER A 112 5.67 29.32 36.78
C SER A 112 7.01 28.74 36.29
N GLY A 113 8.03 29.61 36.28
CA GLY A 113 9.39 29.30 36.74
C GLY A 113 10.34 28.51 35.84
N SER A 114 11.16 29.21 35.05
CA SER A 114 12.47 28.71 34.59
C SER A 114 13.52 28.80 35.71
N PRO A 115 14.65 28.09 35.59
CA PRO A 115 15.85 28.86 35.28
C PRO A 115 16.70 28.27 34.15
N SER A 116 17.34 29.20 33.46
CA SER A 116 18.28 29.05 32.36
C SER A 116 19.62 28.44 32.80
N ARG A 117 20.20 27.57 31.97
CA ARG A 117 21.64 27.38 31.91
C ARG A 117 22.10 27.20 30.47
N SER A 118 23.02 28.08 30.10
CA SER A 118 23.56 28.30 28.77
C SER A 118 24.72 27.37 28.42
N LYS A 119 24.82 27.06 27.12
CA LYS A 119 26.03 26.80 26.30
C LYS A 119 26.80 25.48 26.58
N GLN A 120 26.77 24.57 25.60
CA GLN A 120 27.91 24.26 24.70
C GLN A 120 27.54 23.09 23.77
N ALA A 121 27.47 23.34 22.46
CA ALA A 121 27.50 22.29 21.44
C ALA A 121 28.95 22.15 20.96
N ALA A 122 29.48 20.93 21.05
CA ALA A 122 30.77 20.54 20.54
C ALA A 122 30.67 20.25 19.04
N ASN A 123 31.37 21.03 18.22
CA ASN A 123 32.23 20.59 17.13
C ASN A 123 32.54 21.79 16.24
N GLY A 124 33.71 22.38 16.48
CA GLY A 124 34.35 23.25 15.50
C GLY A 124 34.91 22.42 14.37
N LEU A 125 34.67 22.86 13.13
CA LEU A 125 35.69 23.09 12.12
C LEU A 125 34.99 23.63 10.86
N GLN A 126 35.02 24.95 10.78
CA GLN A 126 34.81 25.70 9.57
C GLN A 126 36.01 25.47 8.66
N GLN A 127 35.82 24.83 7.50
CA GLN A 127 36.71 25.06 6.36
C GLN A 127 35.91 25.27 5.08
N ASN A 128 36.11 26.49 4.61
CA ASN A 128 35.58 27.12 3.44
C ASN A 128 36.39 26.61 2.23
N PHE A 129 35.79 25.76 1.39
CA PHE A 129 36.28 25.56 0.02
C PHE A 129 35.10 25.68 -0.93
N ALA A 130 35.08 26.79 -1.65
CA ALA A 130 34.33 26.91 -2.88
C ALA A 130 34.89 25.88 -3.88
N SER A 131 34.02 25.03 -4.42
CA SER A 131 34.29 24.26 -5.64
C SER A 131 32.96 24.03 -6.37
N PRO A 132 32.87 24.35 -7.67
CA PRO A 132 31.59 24.46 -8.38
C PRO A 132 31.12 23.15 -9.03
N TYR A 133 31.65 21.99 -8.64
CA TYR A 133 31.29 20.71 -9.27
C TYR A 133 30.57 19.80 -8.28
N GLY A 134 29.23 19.81 -8.38
CA GLY A 134 28.35 18.90 -7.67
C GLY A 134 28.53 17.45 -8.11
N ARG A 135 28.39 16.53 -7.15
CA ARG A 135 28.63 15.09 -7.27
C ARG A 135 27.53 14.30 -8.01
N TYR A 136 27.02 14.85 -9.11
CA TYR A 136 26.07 14.16 -10.00
C TYR A 136 26.35 14.55 -11.46
N GLY A 137 27.47 14.05 -11.99
CA GLY A 137 27.93 14.30 -13.37
C GLY A 137 27.91 13.07 -14.27
N ALA A 138 27.16 12.02 -13.93
CA ALA A 138 27.01 10.87 -14.82
C ALA A 138 25.78 11.09 -15.75
N PRO A 139 25.94 11.00 -17.09
CA PRO A 139 24.82 11.04 -18.01
C PRO A 139 23.81 9.94 -17.67
N ARG A 140 22.53 10.31 -17.53
CA ARG A 140 21.46 9.32 -17.36
C ARG A 140 21.25 8.59 -18.69
N PRO A 141 21.15 7.26 -18.71
CA PRO A 141 20.82 6.53 -19.94
C PRO A 141 19.43 6.97 -20.41
N PRO A 142 19.21 7.15 -21.73
CA PRO A 142 17.89 7.49 -22.25
C PRO A 142 16.90 6.37 -21.90
N CYS A 143 15.85 6.72 -21.16
CA CYS A 143 14.76 5.80 -20.86
C CYS A 143 13.85 5.65 -22.09
N SER A 144 13.64 4.41 -22.55
CA SER A 144 12.84 4.05 -23.74
C SER A 144 11.36 4.51 -23.70
N MET A 145 10.86 4.99 -22.56
CA MET A 145 9.47 5.45 -22.42
C MET A 145 9.21 6.84 -23.03
N GLY A 146 10.26 7.62 -23.33
CA GLY A 146 10.12 9.01 -23.83
C GLY A 146 9.98 9.18 -25.33
N GLN A 147 10.00 8.12 -26.14
CA GLN A 147 10.06 8.22 -27.62
C GLN A 147 8.72 8.03 -28.35
N ILE A 148 7.59 7.92 -27.65
CA ILE A 148 6.31 7.54 -28.28
C ILE A 148 5.46 8.76 -28.72
N ILE A 149 5.83 10.00 -28.39
CA ILE A 149 5.01 11.19 -28.68
C ILE A 149 5.56 12.05 -29.83
N HIS A 150 5.96 11.45 -30.97
CA HIS A 150 6.09 12.19 -32.23
C HIS A 150 5.77 11.28 -33.42
N ASN A 151 4.67 11.57 -34.11
CA ASN A 151 4.17 10.87 -35.29
C ASN A 151 4.98 11.21 -36.56
N GLN A 152 6.26 10.84 -36.61
CA GLN A 152 7.08 10.96 -37.83
C GLN A 152 7.84 9.67 -38.12
N SER A 153 7.31 8.88 -39.05
CA SER A 153 8.08 7.96 -39.90
C SER A 153 8.53 8.73 -41.16
N PRO A 154 9.59 8.35 -41.91
CA PRO A 154 10.16 7.00 -41.99
C PRO A 154 11.70 6.93 -42.04
N VAL A 155 12.33 5.95 -41.38
CA VAL A 155 13.68 5.50 -41.81
C VAL A 155 13.83 3.99 -41.67
N GLN A 156 13.76 3.36 -42.84
CA GLN A 156 14.32 2.08 -43.31
C GLN A 156 14.97 1.13 -42.30
N SER A 157 14.36 -0.05 -42.20
CA SER A 157 14.93 -1.31 -41.75
C SER A 157 16.06 -1.78 -42.69
N ASN A 158 17.25 -2.01 -42.14
CA ASN A 158 18.25 -2.90 -42.73
C ASN A 158 18.59 -3.99 -41.70
N GLU A 159 17.96 -5.16 -41.84
CA GLU A 159 18.42 -6.41 -41.24
C GLU A 159 19.68 -6.91 -41.97
N PRO A 160 20.77 -7.24 -41.27
CA PRO A 160 21.86 -7.99 -41.87
C PRO A 160 21.52 -9.49 -41.84
N SER A 161 21.17 -10.04 -43.02
CA SER A 161 21.04 -11.47 -43.29
C SER A 161 22.36 -12.21 -42.98
N GLY A 162 22.31 -13.19 -42.08
CA GLY A 162 23.40 -14.14 -41.86
C GLY A 162 23.51 -15.16 -43.00
N PRO A 163 24.74 -15.59 -43.39
CA PRO A 163 24.94 -16.43 -44.56
C PRO A 163 24.49 -17.89 -44.35
N GLN A 164 23.82 -18.42 -45.37
CA GLN A 164 23.53 -19.85 -45.52
C GLN A 164 24.82 -20.63 -45.78
N ILE A 165 25.02 -21.72 -45.05
CA ILE A 165 26.10 -22.69 -45.27
C ILE A 165 25.54 -23.75 -46.22
N ALA A 166 26.03 -23.76 -47.45
CA ALA A 166 25.71 -24.76 -48.45
C ALA A 166 26.55 -26.03 -48.21
N SER A 167 25.89 -27.18 -48.24
CA SER A 167 26.50 -28.49 -48.34
C SER A 167 27.12 -28.69 -49.73
N GLN A 168 28.37 -29.15 -49.77
CA GLN A 168 28.91 -30.16 -50.70
C GLN A 168 30.30 -30.60 -50.22
#